data_AF-A0A2U9IRP0-F1
#
_entry.id   AF-A0A2U9IRP0-F1
#
_cell.length_a   1.000
_cell.length_b   1.000
_cell.length_c   1.000
_cell.angle_alpha   90.00
_cell.angle_beta   90.00
_cell.angle_gamma   90.00
#
_symmetry.space_group_name_H-M   'P 1'
#
loop_
_entity.id
_entity.type
_entity.pdbx_description
1 polymer ?
#
loop_
_entity_poly.entity_id
_entity_poly.type
_entity_poly.pdbx_seq_one_letter_code
_entity_poly.pdbx_strand_id
1 'polypeptide(L)'
;MGGGNMSSIELNLMEVEIGYASVSTRRTMNYYFSERDYIPSPTMRGAFLYPLIKRGRKLEELEKYFFTPGYPLTGSGGNSPGLPVHPLAPAKDRKSGEYIEVKGVLSRWALEDFERLISEYSKLPTEEAMSPKPRVGNIVTLHESKSNLNRYNGISLDAFVQDSVAIGKRSNSSKAQMLFSYEVKKFDSVWLLTNLDEEVEEIHVGRGNTRGLGRGKVRRVRKVTLEIPGKDDVGYCLTPCVPTFLKKQYFVPQEIRGDTDIYMSWFTWGDPPRGGLRPSFKVLKEGTIVRMKEVGDLEQLWPAGLNFVVKIKDLGELSERVRP
;
A
#
# COMPACT_ATOMS: atom_id res chain seq x y z
N MET A 1 22.46 -17.32 -25.01
CA MET A 1 21.11 -16.89 -25.41
C MET A 1 20.12 -17.71 -24.59
N GLY A 2 19.65 -17.17 -23.46
CA GLY A 2 18.61 -17.79 -22.64
C GLY A 2 17.48 -16.77 -22.53
N GLY A 3 16.31 -17.11 -23.06
CA GLY A 3 15.13 -16.26 -23.03
C GLY A 3 14.74 -15.96 -21.58
N GLY A 4 14.63 -14.67 -21.25
CA GLY A 4 14.11 -14.23 -19.97
C GLY A 4 12.66 -14.68 -19.85
N ASN A 5 12.39 -15.65 -18.96
CA ASN A 5 11.02 -15.95 -18.57
C ASN A 5 10.42 -14.67 -17.97
N MET A 6 9.44 -14.09 -18.65
CA MET A 6 8.53 -13.13 -18.03
C MET A 6 7.84 -13.85 -16.87
N SER A 7 8.32 -13.62 -15.64
CA SER A 7 7.69 -14.16 -14.44
C SER A 7 6.41 -13.37 -14.21
N SER A 8 5.29 -13.93 -14.65
CA SER A 8 3.97 -13.48 -14.22
C SER A 8 3.59 -14.21 -12.94
N ILE A 9 2.79 -13.55 -12.10
CA ILE A 9 2.25 -14.11 -10.86
C ILE A 9 0.73 -14.00 -10.86
N GLU A 10 0.07 -15.09 -10.48
CA GLU A 10 -1.37 -15.14 -10.28
C GLU A 10 -1.70 -14.93 -8.79
N LEU A 11 -2.56 -13.95 -8.48
CA LEU A 11 -2.94 -13.58 -7.12
C LEU A 11 -4.44 -13.45 -6.97
N ASN A 12 -4.93 -13.67 -5.76
CA ASN A 12 -6.32 -13.41 -5.41
C ASN A 12 -6.51 -11.92 -5.13
N LEU A 13 -7.42 -11.29 -5.87
CA LEU A 13 -7.96 -9.97 -5.57
C LEU A 13 -9.02 -10.13 -4.49
N MET A 14 -8.79 -9.50 -3.35
CA MET A 14 -9.71 -9.47 -2.22
C MET A 14 -10.27 -8.06 -2.07
N GLU A 15 -11.55 -8.00 -1.74
CA GLU A 15 -12.20 -6.81 -1.21
C GLU A 15 -12.51 -7.04 0.27
N VAL A 16 -12.30 -6.02 1.10
CA VAL A 16 -12.64 -6.07 2.53
C VAL A 16 -13.43 -4.84 2.93
N GLU A 17 -14.66 -5.05 3.39
CA GLU A 17 -15.50 -4.02 4.00
C GLU A 17 -15.11 -3.87 5.47
N ILE A 18 -14.54 -2.74 5.91
CA ILE A 18 -13.93 -2.55 7.26
C ILE A 18 -14.64 -1.46 8.08
N GLY A 19 -15.39 -0.57 7.45
CA GLY A 19 -15.99 0.59 8.12
C GLY A 19 -14.91 1.51 8.71
N TYR A 20 -14.74 1.51 10.03
CA TYR A 20 -13.79 2.38 10.75
C TYR A 20 -12.66 1.59 11.39
N ALA A 21 -11.41 2.04 11.21
CA ALA A 21 -10.24 1.42 11.84
C ALA A 21 -9.16 2.44 12.25
N SER A 22 -8.42 2.13 13.31
CA SER A 22 -7.21 2.86 13.69
C SER A 22 -5.98 2.03 13.32
N VAL A 23 -5.25 2.47 12.29
CA VAL A 23 -4.09 1.79 11.70
C VAL A 23 -2.91 2.75 11.58
N SER A 24 -1.69 2.20 11.49
CA SER A 24 -0.48 2.99 11.19
C SER A 24 -0.23 4.17 12.12
N THR A 25 -0.58 4.02 13.40
CA THR A 25 -0.57 5.17 14.30
C THR A 25 0.83 5.49 14.81
N ARG A 26 1.27 6.73 14.58
CA ARG A 26 2.44 7.31 15.21
C ARG A 26 2.03 8.00 16.50
N ARG A 27 2.76 7.71 17.59
CA ARG A 27 2.53 8.34 18.88
C ARG A 27 3.25 9.68 18.96
N THR A 28 2.50 10.75 19.17
CA THR A 28 2.98 12.07 19.58
C THR A 28 2.39 12.38 20.94
N MET A 29 3.20 12.31 22.00
CA MET A 29 2.74 12.40 23.39
C MET A 29 1.63 11.39 23.71
N ASN A 30 0.38 11.82 23.85
CA ASN A 30 -0.77 10.96 24.13
C ASN A 30 -1.70 10.79 22.91
N TYR A 31 -1.34 11.36 21.76
CA TYR A 31 -2.10 11.29 20.53
C TYR A 31 -1.48 10.27 19.56
N TYR A 32 -2.32 9.41 18.99
CA TYR A 32 -1.96 8.40 18.01
C TYR A 32 -2.51 8.81 16.64
N PHE A 33 -1.67 9.44 15.83
CA PHE A 33 -2.01 9.99 14.52
C PHE A 33 -1.84 8.95 13.40
N SER A 34 -2.80 8.83 12.49
CA SER A 34 -2.76 7.91 11.35
C SER A 34 -2.25 8.63 10.09
N GLU A 35 -0.97 8.41 9.78
CA GLU A 35 -0.29 9.12 8.67
C GLU A 35 -0.72 8.64 7.27
N ARG A 36 -1.41 7.50 7.15
CA ARG A 36 -1.67 6.82 5.87
C ARG A 36 -3.15 6.67 5.58
N ASP A 37 -3.57 6.89 4.34
CA ASP A 37 -4.96 6.71 3.85
C ASP A 37 -5.20 5.30 3.27
N TYR A 38 -4.47 4.32 3.78
CA TYR A 38 -4.58 2.90 3.45
C TYR A 38 -4.09 2.05 4.63
N ILE A 39 -4.39 0.75 4.59
CA ILE A 39 -3.96 -0.20 5.63
C ILE A 39 -2.66 -0.87 5.20
N PRO A 40 -1.55 -0.79 5.95
CA PRO A 40 -0.28 -1.39 5.56
C PRO A 40 -0.36 -2.90 5.40
N SER A 41 0.47 -3.43 4.50
CA SER A 41 0.57 -4.86 4.23
C SER A 41 0.77 -5.73 5.49
N PRO A 42 1.71 -5.41 6.43
CA PRO A 42 1.87 -6.22 7.64
C PRO A 42 0.61 -6.29 8.51
N THR A 43 -0.17 -5.20 8.54
CA THR A 43 -1.45 -5.13 9.28
C THR A 43 -2.49 -6.03 8.62
N MET A 44 -2.60 -5.97 7.28
CA MET A 44 -3.49 -6.85 6.52
C MET A 44 -3.12 -8.31 6.69
N ARG A 45 -1.83 -8.64 6.56
CA ARG A 45 -1.32 -9.99 6.80
C ARG A 45 -1.69 -10.50 8.18
N GLY A 46 -1.45 -9.71 9.23
CA GLY A 46 -1.85 -10.09 10.59
C GLY A 46 -3.36 -10.34 10.72
N ALA A 47 -4.17 -9.48 10.12
CA ALA A 47 -5.64 -9.58 10.17
C ALA A 47 -6.19 -10.85 9.50
N PHE A 48 -5.60 -11.26 8.36
CA PHE A 48 -5.98 -12.47 7.65
C PHE A 48 -5.46 -13.76 8.28
N LEU A 49 -4.22 -13.73 8.80
CA LEU A 49 -3.60 -14.93 9.37
C LEU A 49 -4.10 -15.24 10.79
N TYR A 50 -4.53 -14.24 11.55
CA TYR A 50 -4.97 -14.43 12.93
C TYR A 50 -6.18 -15.39 13.08
N PRO A 51 -7.25 -15.31 12.26
CA PRO A 51 -8.30 -16.33 12.24
C PRO A 51 -7.80 -17.75 11.96
N LEU A 52 -6.81 -17.91 11.06
CA LEU A 52 -6.24 -19.22 10.72
C LEU A 52 -5.43 -19.79 11.90
N ILE A 53 -4.66 -18.96 12.59
CA ILE A 53 -3.95 -19.35 13.82
C ILE A 53 -4.94 -19.80 14.89
N LYS A 54 -6.07 -19.08 15.06
CA LYS A 54 -7.16 -19.50 15.97
C LYS A 54 -7.80 -20.83 15.60
N ARG A 55 -7.81 -21.18 14.31
CA ARG A 55 -8.25 -22.48 13.80
C ARG A 55 -7.19 -23.58 13.95
N GLY A 56 -6.05 -23.29 14.60
CA GLY A 56 -5.01 -24.27 14.93
C GLY A 56 -3.85 -24.34 13.91
N ARG A 57 -3.79 -23.44 12.93
CA ARG A 57 -2.69 -23.42 11.95
C ARG A 57 -1.40 -22.94 12.59
N LYS A 58 -0.30 -23.61 12.25
CA LYS A 58 1.04 -23.29 12.75
C LYS A 58 1.62 -22.09 12.00
N LEU A 59 2.47 -21.31 12.66
CA LEU A 59 3.02 -20.08 12.07
C LEU A 59 3.87 -20.38 10.84
N GLU A 60 4.65 -21.47 10.88
CA GLU A 60 5.55 -21.92 9.82
C GLU A 60 4.79 -22.20 8.51
N GLU A 61 3.57 -22.74 8.60
CA GLU A 61 2.70 -23.00 7.44
C GLU A 61 2.17 -21.71 6.80
N LEU A 62 2.12 -20.62 7.57
CA LEU A 62 1.55 -19.34 7.16
C LEU A 62 2.64 -18.35 6.67
N GLU A 63 3.92 -18.69 6.80
CA GLU A 63 5.04 -17.82 6.38
C GLU A 63 5.03 -17.55 4.87
N LYS A 64 4.58 -18.52 4.07
CA LYS A 64 4.44 -18.40 2.61
C LYS A 64 3.43 -17.34 2.16
N TYR A 65 2.49 -16.95 3.02
CA TYR A 65 1.44 -16.01 2.64
C TYR A 65 1.90 -14.56 2.73
N PHE A 66 1.64 -13.81 1.67
CA PHE A 66 1.87 -12.39 1.59
C PHE A 66 0.62 -11.64 1.16
N PHE A 67 0.61 -10.35 1.47
CA PHE A 67 -0.51 -9.45 1.26
C PHE A 67 0.03 -8.11 0.80
N THR A 68 -0.61 -7.45 -0.15
CA THR A 68 -0.33 -6.03 -0.43
C THR A 68 -1.00 -5.14 0.64
N PRO A 69 -0.75 -3.83 0.66
CA PRO A 69 -1.56 -2.92 1.46
C PRO A 69 -3.03 -3.00 1.03
N GLY A 70 -3.93 -2.78 2.00
CA GLY A 70 -5.36 -2.61 1.76
C GLY A 70 -5.61 -1.17 1.34
N TYR A 71 -5.67 -0.92 0.04
CA TYR A 71 -5.92 0.40 -0.52
C TYR A 71 -7.43 0.70 -0.61
N PRO A 72 -7.86 1.94 -0.34
CA PRO A 72 -9.28 2.28 -0.32
C PRO A 72 -9.95 2.07 -1.68
N LEU A 73 -11.20 1.63 -1.63
CA LEU A 73 -12.14 1.62 -2.75
C LEU A 73 -13.10 2.79 -2.58
N THR A 74 -13.21 3.65 -3.59
CA THR A 74 -14.10 4.84 -3.56
C THR A 74 -15.07 4.82 -4.74
N GLY A 75 -15.89 5.87 -4.84
CA GLY A 75 -16.93 6.01 -5.87
C GLY A 75 -18.23 5.31 -5.51
N SER A 76 -19.28 5.58 -6.30
CA SER A 76 -20.60 4.97 -6.11
C SER A 76 -20.51 3.44 -6.18
N GLY A 77 -20.75 2.78 -5.03
CA GLY A 77 -20.66 1.32 -4.91
C GLY A 77 -19.26 0.74 -4.74
N GLY A 78 -18.22 1.56 -4.45
CA GLY A 78 -16.88 1.04 -4.10
C GLY A 78 -16.08 0.47 -5.27
N ASN A 79 -16.27 1.00 -6.48
CA ASN A 79 -15.69 0.43 -7.71
C ASN A 79 -14.42 1.13 -8.22
N SER A 80 -13.95 2.19 -7.56
CA SER A 80 -12.75 2.92 -7.97
C SER A 80 -11.58 2.58 -7.03
N PRO A 81 -10.59 1.79 -7.49
CA PRO A 81 -9.45 1.43 -6.65
C PRO A 81 -8.49 2.60 -6.45
N GLY A 82 -8.15 2.84 -5.19
CA GLY A 82 -7.06 3.72 -4.79
C GLY A 82 -5.69 3.11 -5.10
N LEU A 83 -4.79 3.91 -5.67
CA LEU A 83 -3.42 3.52 -6.03
C LEU A 83 -2.41 4.56 -5.54
N PRO A 84 -1.20 4.16 -5.08
CA PRO A 84 -0.17 5.12 -4.72
C PRO A 84 0.44 5.78 -5.96
N VAL A 85 0.47 7.11 -5.98
CA VAL A 85 0.99 7.91 -7.10
C VAL A 85 2.49 7.73 -7.28
N HIS A 86 2.93 7.69 -8.54
CA HIS A 86 4.34 7.74 -8.93
C HIS A 86 4.78 9.10 -9.50
N PRO A 87 6.09 9.39 -9.61
CA PRO A 87 6.58 10.68 -10.09
C PRO A 87 6.09 11.10 -11.49
N LEU A 88 5.87 10.14 -12.39
CA LEU A 88 5.34 10.39 -13.74
C LEU A 88 3.81 10.49 -13.79
N ALA A 89 3.15 10.62 -12.63
CA ALA A 89 1.72 10.92 -12.51
C ALA A 89 1.54 12.15 -11.59
N PRO A 90 2.11 13.31 -11.94
CA PRO A 90 2.19 14.45 -11.04
C PRO A 90 0.81 15.04 -10.72
N ALA A 91 0.72 15.73 -9.58
CA ALA A 91 -0.40 16.63 -9.30
C ALA A 91 -0.36 17.80 -10.29
N LYS A 92 -1.52 18.30 -10.73
CA LYS A 92 -1.62 19.42 -11.69
C LYS A 92 -0.86 20.67 -11.23
N ASP A 93 -0.87 20.93 -9.92
CA ASP A 93 -0.15 22.02 -9.28
C ASP A 93 0.21 21.71 -7.81
N ARG A 94 0.82 22.68 -7.11
CA ARG A 94 1.27 22.55 -5.72
C ARG A 94 0.16 22.36 -4.69
N LYS A 95 -1.08 22.77 -4.95
CA LYS A 95 -2.22 22.72 -4.01
C LYS A 95 -3.32 21.77 -4.49
N SER A 96 -3.37 21.43 -5.78
CA SER A 96 -4.40 20.59 -6.36
C SER A 96 -4.43 19.18 -5.77
N GLY A 97 -5.65 18.64 -5.66
CA GLY A 97 -5.92 17.23 -5.39
C GLY A 97 -6.08 16.41 -6.68
N GLU A 98 -5.91 17.02 -7.85
CA GLU A 98 -6.02 16.35 -9.14
C GLU A 98 -4.64 15.99 -9.69
N TYR A 99 -4.54 14.81 -10.31
CA TYR A 99 -3.33 14.26 -10.88
C TYR A 99 -3.54 13.87 -12.32
N ILE A 100 -2.47 13.88 -13.09
CA ILE A 100 -2.47 13.58 -14.52
C ILE A 100 -1.36 12.60 -14.84
N GLU A 101 -1.59 11.75 -15.83
CA GLU A 101 -0.60 10.79 -16.30
C GLU A 101 -0.78 10.56 -17.80
N VAL A 102 0.33 10.65 -18.54
CA VAL A 102 0.35 10.24 -19.95
C VAL A 102 0.28 8.71 -20.02
N LYS A 103 -0.60 8.18 -20.86
CA LYS A 103 -0.75 6.72 -21.02
C LYS A 103 0.55 6.06 -21.47
N GLY A 104 0.84 4.88 -20.91
CA GLY A 104 2.03 4.09 -21.20
C GLY A 104 3.36 4.71 -20.73
N VAL A 105 3.33 5.77 -19.92
CA VAL A 105 4.53 6.53 -19.55
C VAL A 105 5.60 5.68 -18.85
N LEU A 106 5.22 4.66 -18.07
CA LEU A 106 6.18 3.79 -17.39
C LEU A 106 6.86 2.82 -18.35
N SER A 107 6.13 2.29 -19.34
CA SER A 107 6.73 1.47 -20.40
C SER A 107 7.68 2.29 -21.28
N ARG A 108 7.32 3.54 -21.58
CA ARG A 108 8.23 4.45 -22.31
C ARG A 108 9.47 4.80 -21.51
N TRP A 109 9.36 4.94 -20.18
CA TRP A 109 10.51 5.19 -19.32
C TRP A 109 11.50 4.01 -19.27
N ALA A 110 11.20 2.83 -19.81
CA ALA A 110 12.23 1.81 -20.02
C ALA A 110 13.21 2.20 -21.16
N LEU A 111 12.77 3.03 -22.11
CA LEU A 111 13.50 3.33 -23.35
C LEU A 111 13.91 4.82 -23.47
N GLU A 112 13.19 5.71 -22.79
CA GLU A 112 13.37 7.16 -22.86
C GLU A 112 13.93 7.74 -21.55
N ASP A 113 14.57 8.91 -21.65
CA ASP A 113 15.04 9.64 -20.48
C ASP A 113 13.88 10.21 -19.65
N PHE A 114 14.03 10.18 -18.32
CA PHE A 114 13.02 10.67 -17.40
C PHE A 114 12.65 12.15 -17.66
N GLU A 115 13.66 13.00 -17.86
CA GLU A 115 13.46 14.44 -18.07
C GLU A 115 12.70 14.75 -19.37
N ARG A 116 12.89 13.92 -20.41
CA ARG A 116 12.15 14.02 -21.66
C ARG A 116 10.66 13.73 -21.43
N LEU A 117 10.35 12.67 -20.68
CA LEU A 117 8.96 12.32 -20.34
C LEU A 117 8.30 13.40 -19.47
N ILE A 118 9.04 13.97 -18.51
CA ILE A 118 8.53 15.09 -17.70
C ILE A 118 8.23 16.32 -18.56
N SER A 119 9.05 16.62 -19.56
CA SER A 119 8.84 17.76 -20.46
C SER A 119 7.55 17.69 -21.28
N GLU A 120 6.96 16.50 -21.44
CA GLU A 120 5.68 16.34 -22.12
C GLU A 120 4.54 17.00 -21.35
N TYR A 121 4.60 16.98 -20.01
CA TYR A 121 3.60 17.63 -19.17
C TYR A 121 3.60 19.15 -19.35
N SER A 122 4.74 19.76 -19.68
CA SER A 122 4.83 21.19 -20.01
C SER A 122 4.21 21.55 -21.37
N LYS A 123 3.96 20.56 -22.23
CA LYS A 123 3.30 20.75 -23.53
C LYS A 123 1.78 20.58 -23.45
N LEU A 124 1.27 20.12 -22.32
CA LEU A 124 -0.17 20.01 -22.10
C LEU A 124 -0.79 21.41 -21.96
N PRO A 125 -2.06 21.59 -22.35
CA PRO A 125 -2.80 22.82 -22.08
C PRO A 125 -2.71 23.23 -20.61
N THR A 126 -2.68 24.53 -20.31
CA THR A 126 -2.55 25.04 -18.94
C THR A 126 -3.64 24.52 -17.99
N GLU A 127 -4.85 24.26 -18.51
CA GLU A 127 -5.98 23.66 -17.76
C GLU A 127 -5.71 22.20 -17.34
N GLU A 128 -4.82 21.52 -18.06
CA GLU A 128 -4.38 20.16 -17.78
C GLU A 128 -3.23 20.13 -16.79
N ALA A 129 -2.23 21.01 -16.97
CA ALA A 129 -1.02 21.06 -16.17
C ALA A 129 -0.48 22.49 -16.04
N MET A 130 -0.65 23.11 -14.86
CA MET A 130 -0.13 24.46 -14.60
C MET A 130 1.32 24.44 -14.10
N SER A 131 1.60 23.59 -13.11
CA SER A 131 2.94 23.46 -12.51
C SER A 131 3.06 22.07 -11.89
N PRO A 132 3.24 21.02 -12.72
CA PRO A 132 3.12 19.65 -12.26
C PRO A 132 4.10 19.37 -11.11
N LYS A 133 3.60 18.78 -10.02
CA LYS A 133 4.41 18.41 -8.85
C LYS A 133 4.27 16.92 -8.53
N PRO A 134 5.37 16.15 -8.48
CA PRO A 134 5.31 14.77 -8.03
C PRO A 134 4.96 14.72 -6.54
N ARG A 135 4.00 13.88 -6.16
CA ARG A 135 3.62 13.62 -4.76
C ARG A 135 3.53 12.12 -4.53
N VAL A 136 4.71 11.49 -4.48
CA VAL A 136 4.85 10.04 -4.46
C VAL A 136 4.19 9.43 -3.24
N GLY A 137 3.41 8.37 -3.46
CA GLY A 137 2.72 7.61 -2.43
C GLY A 137 1.43 8.24 -1.90
N ASN A 138 1.02 9.41 -2.42
CA ASN A 138 -0.36 9.87 -2.23
C ASN A 138 -1.32 8.88 -2.89
N ILE A 139 -2.47 8.63 -2.28
CA ILE A 139 -3.44 7.69 -2.86
C ILE A 139 -4.38 8.45 -3.79
N VAL A 140 -4.59 7.91 -4.99
CA VAL A 140 -5.48 8.49 -6.00
C VAL A 140 -6.41 7.45 -6.60
N THR A 141 -7.55 7.89 -7.13
CA THR A 141 -8.49 7.08 -7.90
C THR A 141 -8.65 7.61 -9.31
N LEU A 142 -8.77 6.71 -10.29
CA LEU A 142 -9.00 7.08 -11.68
C LEU A 142 -10.38 7.74 -11.80
N HIS A 143 -10.40 8.99 -12.25
CA HIS A 143 -11.61 9.79 -12.43
C HIS A 143 -12.02 9.84 -13.91
N GLU A 144 -11.06 9.99 -14.81
CA GLU A 144 -11.32 10.08 -16.24
C GLU A 144 -10.15 9.45 -17.02
N SER A 145 -10.45 8.73 -18.09
CA SER A 145 -9.45 8.21 -19.02
C SER A 145 -9.78 8.64 -20.45
N LYS A 146 -8.95 9.50 -21.03
CA LYS A 146 -9.02 9.96 -22.43
C LYS A 146 -8.05 9.15 -23.31
N SER A 147 -8.01 9.41 -24.60
CA SER A 147 -7.17 8.66 -25.55
C SER A 147 -5.67 8.67 -25.19
N ASN A 148 -5.15 9.76 -24.63
CA ASN A 148 -3.73 9.94 -24.32
C ASN A 148 -3.41 10.21 -22.84
N LEU A 149 -4.43 10.44 -22.01
CA LEU A 149 -4.28 10.93 -20.64
C LEU A 149 -5.20 10.18 -19.68
N ASN A 150 -4.67 9.82 -18.53
CA ASN A 150 -5.43 9.43 -17.36
C ASN A 150 -5.46 10.60 -16.37
N ARG A 151 -6.62 10.83 -15.75
CA ARG A 151 -6.79 11.81 -14.67
C ARG A 151 -7.24 11.12 -13.41
N TYR A 152 -6.70 11.59 -12.29
CA TYR A 152 -6.98 11.01 -10.99
C TYR A 152 -7.35 12.06 -9.96
N ASN A 153 -8.17 11.66 -8.99
CA ASN A 153 -8.48 12.45 -7.81
C ASN A 153 -7.78 11.86 -6.59
N GLY A 154 -7.12 12.72 -5.83
CA GLY A 154 -6.53 12.38 -4.54
C GLY A 154 -7.60 11.95 -3.54
N ILE A 155 -7.28 10.93 -2.77
CA ILE A 155 -8.12 10.42 -1.69
C ILE A 155 -7.58 10.98 -0.39
N SER A 156 -8.50 11.47 0.44
CA SER A 156 -8.28 11.76 1.86
C SER A 156 -9.44 11.12 2.59
N LEU A 157 -9.15 10.19 3.51
CA LEU A 157 -10.20 9.50 4.24
C LEU A 157 -10.74 10.37 5.37
N ASP A 158 -12.06 10.30 5.60
CA ASP A 158 -12.66 10.93 6.77
C ASP A 158 -12.09 10.31 8.05
N ALA A 159 -11.80 11.15 9.04
CA ALA A 159 -11.26 10.72 10.31
C ALA A 159 -11.96 11.42 11.48
N PHE A 160 -12.05 10.72 12.61
CA PHE A 160 -12.43 11.31 13.89
C PHE A 160 -11.46 10.89 15.00
N VAL A 161 -11.43 11.65 16.07
CA VAL A 161 -10.60 11.36 17.24
C VAL A 161 -11.42 10.60 18.28
N GLN A 162 -10.94 9.43 18.68
CA GLN A 162 -11.50 8.65 19.76
C GLN A 162 -10.62 8.75 21.00
N ASP A 163 -11.17 9.32 22.08
CA ASP A 163 -10.51 9.38 23.37
C ASP A 163 -10.72 8.10 24.18
N SER A 164 -9.67 7.67 24.86
CA SER A 164 -9.60 6.42 25.60
C SER A 164 -8.86 6.62 26.91
N VAL A 165 -9.44 6.16 28.01
CA VAL A 165 -8.79 6.19 29.33
C VAL A 165 -8.34 4.78 29.71
N ALA A 166 -7.09 4.64 30.14
CA ALA A 166 -6.63 3.44 30.83
C ALA A 166 -6.88 3.58 32.35
N ILE A 167 -7.52 2.59 32.97
CA ILE A 167 -7.80 2.59 34.41
C ILE A 167 -6.98 1.47 35.05
N GLY A 168 -6.20 1.82 36.09
CA GLY A 168 -5.44 0.83 36.85
C GLY A 168 -6.39 -0.05 37.67
N LYS A 169 -6.50 -1.34 37.34
CA LYS A 169 -7.40 -2.29 38.05
C LYS A 169 -7.11 -2.44 39.55
N ARG A 170 -5.90 -2.10 40.01
CA ARG A 170 -5.51 -2.14 41.43
C ARG A 170 -5.86 -0.86 42.19
N SER A 171 -5.87 0.29 41.53
CA SER A 171 -6.06 1.59 42.17
C SER A 171 -7.42 2.22 41.89
N ASN A 172 -8.19 1.67 40.93
CA ASN A 172 -9.45 2.23 40.41
C ASN A 172 -9.39 3.73 40.07
N SER A 173 -8.18 4.25 39.85
CA SER A 173 -7.94 5.66 39.55
C SER A 173 -7.41 5.80 38.13
N SER A 174 -8.00 6.73 37.37
CA SER A 174 -7.38 7.30 36.19
C SER A 174 -6.28 8.23 36.67
N LYS A 175 -5.02 7.77 36.61
CA LYS A 175 -3.89 8.65 36.91
C LYS A 175 -3.76 9.69 35.78
N ALA A 176 -3.27 10.90 36.09
CA ALA A 176 -2.85 11.84 35.05
C ALA A 176 -1.92 11.11 34.05
N GLN A 177 -2.06 11.38 32.75
CA GLN A 177 -1.37 10.72 31.62
C GLN A 177 -1.91 9.33 31.18
N MET A 178 -3.10 8.93 31.61
CA MET A 178 -3.76 7.70 31.13
C MET A 178 -4.85 7.93 30.07
N LEU A 179 -5.04 9.19 29.63
CA LEU A 179 -5.86 9.54 28.47
C LEU A 179 -5.03 9.40 27.21
N PHE A 180 -5.54 8.65 26.23
CA PHE A 180 -4.98 8.46 24.91
C PHE A 180 -6.03 8.80 23.86
N SER A 181 -5.63 9.58 22.87
CA SER A 181 -6.47 9.96 21.74
C SER A 181 -6.00 9.20 20.52
N TYR A 182 -6.93 8.54 19.82
CA TYR A 182 -6.64 7.76 18.63
C TYR A 182 -7.36 8.35 17.44
N GLU A 183 -6.63 8.61 16.36
CA GLU A 183 -7.25 8.91 15.08
C GLU A 183 -7.81 7.61 14.49
N VAL A 184 -9.10 7.66 14.13
CA VAL A 184 -9.85 6.55 13.53
C VAL A 184 -10.30 7.00 12.15
N LYS A 185 -9.89 6.26 11.11
CA LYS A 185 -10.23 6.57 9.71
C LYS A 185 -11.40 5.70 9.24
N LYS A 186 -12.25 6.28 8.40
CA LYS A 186 -13.32 5.60 7.67
C LYS A 186 -12.76 5.05 6.37
N PHE A 187 -12.61 3.73 6.29
CA PHE A 187 -12.12 3.04 5.10
C PHE A 187 -13.26 2.62 4.17
N ASP A 188 -14.46 2.38 4.71
CA ASP A 188 -15.57 1.73 4.02
C ASP A 188 -15.18 0.35 3.46
N SER A 189 -14.56 0.32 2.29
CA SER A 189 -13.99 -0.88 1.67
C SER A 189 -12.56 -0.66 1.17
N VAL A 190 -11.76 -1.72 1.20
CA VAL A 190 -10.40 -1.74 0.64
C VAL A 190 -10.20 -2.92 -0.29
N TRP A 191 -9.29 -2.78 -1.26
CA TRP A 191 -8.82 -3.89 -2.08
C TRP A 191 -7.38 -4.25 -1.72
N LEU A 192 -7.03 -5.52 -1.90
CA LEU A 192 -5.65 -6.01 -1.80
C LEU A 192 -5.44 -7.26 -2.66
N LEU A 193 -4.17 -7.60 -2.87
CA LEU A 193 -3.74 -8.83 -3.52
C LEU A 193 -3.06 -9.74 -2.52
N THR A 194 -3.28 -11.05 -2.66
CA THR A 194 -2.65 -12.06 -1.83
C THR A 194 -2.53 -13.40 -2.56
N ASN A 195 -1.54 -14.20 -2.19
CA ASN A 195 -1.45 -15.60 -2.58
C ASN A 195 -2.19 -16.55 -1.61
N LEU A 196 -2.99 -16.02 -0.66
CA LEU A 196 -3.79 -16.83 0.25
C LEU A 196 -4.81 -17.65 -0.53
N ASP A 197 -4.66 -18.98 -0.48
CA ASP A 197 -5.54 -19.97 -1.10
C ASP A 197 -6.72 -20.36 -0.20
N GLU A 198 -6.66 -20.06 1.09
CA GLU A 198 -7.67 -20.41 2.09
C GLU A 198 -8.84 -19.41 2.19
N GLU A 199 -9.95 -19.88 2.77
CA GLU A 199 -11.15 -19.09 3.00
C GLU A 199 -11.11 -18.41 4.39
N VAL A 200 -11.16 -17.09 4.36
CA VAL A 200 -11.28 -16.21 5.52
C VAL A 200 -12.44 -15.27 5.23
N GLU A 201 -13.54 -15.40 5.97
CA GLU A 201 -14.76 -14.59 5.76
C GLU A 201 -14.73 -13.28 6.55
N GLU A 202 -14.10 -13.29 7.73
CA GLU A 202 -14.02 -12.13 8.61
C GLU A 202 -12.60 -11.94 9.13
N ILE A 203 -12.18 -10.67 9.18
CA ILE A 203 -10.90 -10.25 9.72
C ILE A 203 -11.09 -9.13 10.74
N HIS A 204 -10.01 -8.87 11.49
CA HIS A 204 -9.95 -7.73 12.40
C HIS A 204 -8.68 -6.92 12.15
N VAL A 205 -8.86 -5.64 11.80
CA VAL A 205 -7.78 -4.72 11.44
C VAL A 205 -7.58 -3.66 12.51
N GLY A 206 -6.31 -3.35 12.81
CA GLY A 206 -5.95 -2.20 13.63
C GLY A 206 -6.09 -2.41 15.14
N ARG A 207 -6.16 -1.30 15.88
CA ARG A 207 -6.35 -1.29 17.34
C ARG A 207 -7.82 -1.12 17.71
N GLY A 208 -8.20 -1.62 18.89
CA GLY A 208 -9.52 -1.32 19.49
C GLY A 208 -10.59 -2.40 19.26
N ASN A 209 -10.20 -3.65 19.05
CA ASN A 209 -11.09 -4.78 18.72
C ASN A 209 -12.27 -4.94 19.69
N THR A 210 -12.09 -4.53 20.94
CA THR A 210 -13.11 -4.62 21.99
C THR A 210 -14.18 -3.52 21.91
N ARG A 211 -14.11 -2.61 20.93
CA ARG A 211 -14.99 -1.43 20.80
C ARG A 211 -15.71 -1.33 19.46
N GLY A 212 -15.80 -2.44 18.72
CA GLY A 212 -16.54 -2.50 17.45
C GLY A 212 -15.82 -1.90 16.23
N LEU A 213 -14.60 -1.38 16.40
CA LEU A 213 -13.78 -0.86 15.29
C LEU A 213 -13.00 -1.98 14.61
N GLY A 214 -12.81 -1.89 13.29
CA GLY A 214 -11.86 -2.70 12.54
C GLY A 214 -12.33 -4.11 12.19
N ARG A 215 -13.57 -4.49 12.51
CA ARG A 215 -14.15 -5.74 12.00
C ARG A 215 -14.38 -5.57 10.50
N GLY A 216 -13.92 -6.52 9.71
CA GLY A 216 -14.17 -6.49 8.28
C GLY A 216 -14.60 -7.81 7.67
N LYS A 217 -15.49 -7.72 6.67
CA LYS A 217 -15.96 -8.85 5.87
C LYS A 217 -15.12 -8.95 4.61
N VAL A 218 -14.66 -10.16 4.31
CA VAL A 218 -13.77 -10.43 3.19
C VAL A 218 -14.56 -11.07 2.05
N ARG A 219 -14.31 -10.58 0.83
CA ARG A 219 -14.84 -11.14 -0.41
C ARG A 219 -13.68 -11.41 -1.36
N ARG A 220 -13.52 -12.68 -1.77
CA ARG A 220 -12.63 -13.02 -2.89
C ARG A 220 -13.34 -12.64 -4.19
N VAL A 221 -12.78 -11.67 -4.92
CA VAL A 221 -13.39 -11.15 -6.14
C VAL A 221 -13.07 -12.05 -7.32
N ARG A 222 -11.79 -12.15 -7.66
CA ARG A 222 -11.27 -12.93 -8.78
C ARG A 222 -9.77 -13.13 -8.63
N LYS A 223 -9.18 -13.92 -9.53
CA LYS A 223 -7.73 -13.97 -9.71
C LYS A 223 -7.26 -12.89 -10.68
N VAL A 224 -6.08 -12.34 -10.43
CA VAL A 224 -5.43 -11.32 -11.25
C VAL A 224 -4.01 -11.77 -11.55
N THR A 225 -3.61 -11.66 -12.81
CA THR A 225 -2.23 -11.92 -13.24
C THR A 225 -1.48 -10.60 -13.37
N LEU A 226 -0.34 -10.50 -12.69
CA LEU A 226 0.56 -9.36 -12.75
C LEU A 226 1.93 -9.79 -13.25
N GLU A 227 2.58 -8.91 -14.01
CA GLU A 227 3.94 -9.12 -14.46
C GLU A 227 4.92 -8.59 -13.42
N ILE A 228 5.95 -9.38 -13.10
CA ILE A 228 7.09 -8.91 -12.30
C ILE A 228 8.13 -8.31 -13.26
N PRO A 229 8.70 -7.13 -12.95
CA PRO A 229 9.69 -6.50 -13.83
C PRO A 229 10.93 -7.38 -13.97
N GLY A 230 11.40 -7.56 -15.21
CA GLY A 230 12.66 -8.20 -15.51
C GLY A 230 13.84 -7.23 -15.49
N LYS A 231 14.96 -7.69 -16.05
CA LYS A 231 16.10 -6.82 -16.34
C LYS A 231 15.70 -5.73 -17.36
N ASP A 232 16.17 -4.52 -17.12
CA ASP A 232 15.94 -3.29 -17.92
C ASP A 232 14.48 -2.80 -17.94
N ASP A 233 13.57 -3.51 -17.27
CA ASP A 233 12.17 -3.09 -17.10
C ASP A 233 12.04 -2.00 -16.02
N VAL A 234 10.94 -1.24 -16.12
CA VAL A 234 10.47 -0.35 -15.06
C VAL A 234 9.55 -1.10 -14.12
N GLY A 235 9.96 -1.19 -12.86
CA GLY A 235 9.15 -1.70 -11.76
C GLY A 235 8.44 -0.58 -10.99
N TYR A 236 7.18 -0.80 -10.66
CA TYR A 236 6.37 0.05 -9.80
C TYR A 236 6.18 -0.61 -8.42
N CYS A 237 6.57 0.10 -7.37
CA CYS A 237 6.51 -0.37 -5.98
C CYS A 237 5.08 -0.26 -5.41
N LEU A 238 4.35 -1.37 -5.42
CA LEU A 238 3.02 -1.46 -4.80
C LEU A 238 3.10 -1.67 -3.27
N THR A 239 4.23 -2.19 -2.77
CA THR A 239 4.62 -2.14 -1.35
C THR A 239 5.88 -1.30 -1.21
N PRO A 240 6.30 -0.90 0.01
CA PRO A 240 7.61 -0.30 0.18
C PRO A 240 8.73 -1.20 -0.39
N CYS A 241 9.71 -0.59 -1.03
CA CYS A 241 10.80 -1.31 -1.68
C CYS A 241 12.14 -1.06 -1.00
N VAL A 242 12.99 -2.07 -1.04
CA VAL A 242 14.28 -2.12 -0.35
C VAL A 242 15.26 -2.84 -1.28
N PRO A 243 16.17 -2.10 -1.94
CA PRO A 243 17.16 -2.71 -2.83
C PRO A 243 18.10 -3.66 -2.09
N THR A 244 18.47 -3.33 -0.85
CA THR A 244 19.42 -4.09 -0.03
C THR A 244 19.00 -4.07 1.43
N PHE A 245 18.94 -5.23 2.07
CA PHE A 245 18.62 -5.39 3.49
C PHE A 245 19.48 -6.50 4.10
N LEU A 246 20.10 -6.24 5.27
CA LEU A 246 21.01 -7.16 5.96
C LEU A 246 22.12 -7.75 5.07
N LYS A 247 22.75 -6.90 4.24
CA LYS A 247 23.79 -7.25 3.26
C LYS A 247 23.33 -8.17 2.12
N LYS A 248 22.05 -8.56 2.07
CA LYS A 248 21.46 -9.22 0.90
C LYS A 248 20.88 -8.17 -0.04
N GLN A 249 21.22 -8.29 -1.32
CA GLN A 249 20.67 -7.46 -2.39
C GLN A 249 19.48 -8.18 -3.02
N TYR A 250 18.35 -7.47 -3.15
CA TYR A 250 17.10 -8.01 -3.70
C TYR A 250 16.85 -7.52 -5.13
N PHE A 251 17.40 -6.35 -5.48
CA PHE A 251 17.48 -5.86 -6.84
C PHE A 251 18.56 -4.77 -6.92
N VAL A 252 19.10 -4.57 -8.12
CA VAL A 252 20.02 -3.47 -8.42
C VAL A 252 19.27 -2.43 -9.25
N PRO A 253 19.05 -1.21 -8.75
CA PRO A 253 18.45 -0.15 -9.54
C PRO A 253 19.50 0.43 -10.51
N GLN A 254 19.10 0.65 -11.77
CA GLN A 254 19.80 1.58 -12.65
C GLN A 254 19.45 3.02 -12.27
N GLU A 255 18.16 3.27 -12.02
CA GLU A 255 17.63 4.58 -11.68
C GLU A 255 16.43 4.42 -10.74
N ILE A 256 16.34 5.27 -9.72
CA ILE A 256 15.19 5.33 -8.79
C ILE A 256 14.57 6.72 -8.90
N ARG A 257 13.25 6.77 -9.12
CA ARG A 257 12.47 8.00 -9.04
C ARG A 257 11.32 7.78 -8.06
N GLY A 258 11.35 8.48 -6.93
CA GLY A 258 10.41 8.25 -5.85
C GLY A 258 10.72 9.08 -4.62
N ASP A 259 10.12 8.68 -3.50
CA ASP A 259 10.39 9.23 -2.18
C ASP A 259 10.75 8.10 -1.21
N THR A 260 11.24 8.45 -0.03
CA THR A 260 11.65 7.49 1.00
C THR A 260 10.76 7.61 2.22
N ASP A 261 10.55 6.48 2.90
CA ASP A 261 9.78 6.40 4.13
C ASP A 261 10.53 5.53 5.16
N ILE A 262 10.00 5.44 6.37
CA ILE A 262 10.50 4.56 7.43
C ILE A 262 9.57 3.35 7.50
N TYR A 263 10.10 2.16 7.23
CA TYR A 263 9.37 0.94 7.51
C TYR A 263 9.27 0.76 9.03
N MET A 264 8.06 0.77 9.54
CA MET A 264 7.75 0.50 10.94
C MET A 264 6.64 -0.53 11.02
N SER A 265 6.84 -1.55 11.84
CA SER A 265 5.86 -2.62 12.03
C SER A 265 5.84 -3.05 13.49
N TRP A 266 4.65 -3.31 14.00
CA TRP A 266 4.42 -3.88 15.33
C TRP A 266 4.09 -5.36 15.19
N PHE A 267 4.56 -6.17 16.12
CA PHE A 267 4.22 -7.59 16.16
C PHE A 267 3.77 -7.99 17.57
N THR A 268 2.86 -8.96 17.63
CA THR A 268 2.39 -9.59 18.86
C THR A 268 2.46 -11.11 18.72
N TRP A 269 2.93 -11.83 19.74
CA TRP A 269 3.08 -13.29 19.70
C TRP A 269 2.93 -13.91 21.09
N GLY A 270 2.64 -15.21 21.12
CA GLY A 270 2.61 -16.03 22.34
C GLY A 270 1.37 -15.87 23.23
N ASP A 271 1.31 -16.72 24.25
CA ASP A 271 0.35 -16.68 25.35
C ASP A 271 1.12 -16.76 26.69
N PRO A 272 1.17 -15.68 27.51
CA PRO A 272 0.47 -14.41 27.32
C PRO A 272 1.04 -13.57 26.16
N PRO A 273 0.25 -12.67 25.57
CA PRO A 273 0.66 -11.87 24.42
C PRO A 273 1.87 -10.99 24.76
N ARG A 274 3.00 -11.26 24.10
CA ARG A 274 4.16 -10.37 24.03
C ARG A 274 4.06 -9.52 22.79
N GLY A 275 4.59 -8.32 22.82
CA GLY A 275 4.59 -7.43 21.66
C GLY A 275 5.81 -6.54 21.62
N GLY A 276 6.15 -6.08 20.42
CA GLY A 276 7.30 -5.22 20.21
C GLY A 276 7.29 -4.55 18.84
N LEU A 277 8.25 -3.64 18.66
CA LEU A 277 8.55 -3.04 17.37
C LEU A 277 9.53 -3.94 16.61
N ARG A 278 9.24 -4.20 15.34
CA ARG A 278 10.24 -4.72 14.41
C ARG A 278 11.32 -3.64 14.17
N PRO A 279 12.54 -4.01 13.75
CA PRO A 279 13.56 -3.03 13.38
C PRO A 279 13.00 -2.04 12.38
N SER A 280 13.21 -0.74 12.65
CA SER A 280 12.85 0.33 11.73
C SER A 280 14.03 0.66 10.84
N PHE A 281 13.76 0.87 9.56
CA PHE A 281 14.78 1.21 8.58
C PHE A 281 14.18 1.97 7.40
N LYS A 282 15.04 2.67 6.66
CA LYS A 282 14.66 3.49 5.52
C LYS A 282 14.29 2.59 4.33
N VAL A 283 13.18 2.90 3.68
CA VAL A 283 12.65 2.19 2.51
C VAL A 283 12.25 3.17 1.42
N LEU A 284 12.13 2.70 0.19
CA LEU A 284 11.46 3.43 -0.89
C LEU A 284 9.95 3.35 -0.63
N LYS A 285 9.26 4.49 -0.69
CA LYS A 285 7.82 4.59 -0.43
C LYS A 285 7.01 3.92 -1.53
N GLU A 286 5.80 3.46 -1.20
CA GLU A 286 4.83 2.98 -2.18
C GLU A 286 4.61 4.03 -3.30
N GLY A 287 4.44 3.59 -4.54
CA GLY A 287 4.39 4.46 -5.71
C GLY A 287 5.76 4.86 -6.29
N THR A 288 6.87 4.52 -5.62
CA THR A 288 8.21 4.68 -6.22
C THR A 288 8.35 3.81 -7.47
N ILE A 289 9.02 4.34 -8.50
CA ILE A 289 9.34 3.61 -9.73
C ILE A 289 10.85 3.41 -9.85
N VAL A 290 11.24 2.24 -10.32
CA VAL A 290 12.63 1.80 -10.38
C VAL A 290 12.91 1.19 -11.74
N ARG A 291 13.92 1.71 -12.46
CA ARG A 291 14.47 1.03 -13.64
C ARG A 291 15.45 -0.05 -13.17
N MET A 292 15.13 -1.31 -13.44
CA MET A 292 15.85 -2.47 -12.88
C MET A 292 17.09 -2.77 -13.71
N LYS A 293 18.28 -2.72 -13.12
CA LYS A 293 19.51 -3.22 -13.75
C LYS A 293 19.63 -4.74 -13.59
N GLU A 294 19.31 -5.24 -12.40
CA GLU A 294 19.33 -6.66 -12.06
C GLU A 294 18.19 -6.95 -11.07
N VAL A 295 17.56 -8.11 -11.22
CA VAL A 295 16.46 -8.57 -10.37
C VAL A 295 16.95 -9.78 -9.59
N GLY A 296 16.85 -9.71 -8.26
CA GLY A 296 17.15 -10.82 -7.35
C GLY A 296 15.87 -11.40 -6.74
N ASP A 297 15.99 -11.96 -5.54
CA ASP A 297 14.89 -12.68 -4.86
C ASP A 297 13.86 -11.73 -4.22
N LEU A 298 13.13 -10.97 -5.03
CA LEU A 298 12.08 -10.05 -4.54
C LEU A 298 11.09 -10.75 -3.59
N GLU A 299 10.73 -12.00 -3.92
CA GLU A 299 9.72 -12.81 -3.23
C GLU A 299 10.03 -13.07 -1.76
N GLN A 300 11.31 -13.11 -1.40
CA GLN A 300 11.72 -13.41 -0.03
C GLN A 300 11.22 -12.37 0.99
N LEU A 301 11.00 -11.12 0.56
CA LEU A 301 10.51 -10.06 1.42
C LEU A 301 8.99 -9.82 1.32
N TRP A 302 8.29 -10.52 0.43
CA TRP A 302 6.84 -10.35 0.29
C TRP A 302 6.07 -10.65 1.58
N PRO A 303 6.38 -11.69 2.37
CA PRO A 303 5.69 -11.93 3.66
C PRO A 303 5.90 -10.79 4.68
N ALA A 304 6.95 -10.00 4.54
CA ALA A 304 7.19 -8.81 5.35
C ALA A 304 6.45 -7.56 4.82
N GLY A 305 5.74 -7.68 3.70
CA GLY A 305 5.04 -6.57 3.04
C GLY A 305 5.98 -5.62 2.33
N LEU A 306 7.05 -6.15 1.75
CA LEU A 306 8.12 -5.40 1.09
C LEU A 306 8.41 -5.99 -0.29
N ASN A 307 8.95 -5.19 -1.20
CA ASN A 307 9.44 -5.61 -2.53
C ASN A 307 8.41 -6.30 -3.44
N PHE A 308 7.11 -6.09 -3.22
CA PHE A 308 6.10 -6.39 -4.22
C PHE A 308 6.11 -5.30 -5.30
N VAL A 309 6.92 -5.57 -6.34
CA VAL A 309 7.13 -4.69 -7.49
C VAL A 309 6.46 -5.29 -8.71
N VAL A 310 5.70 -4.48 -9.43
CA VAL A 310 4.94 -4.92 -10.60
C VAL A 310 5.32 -4.11 -11.83
N LYS A 311 5.28 -4.75 -12.99
CA LYS A 311 5.43 -4.11 -14.30
C LYS A 311 4.07 -3.67 -14.80
N ILE A 312 3.91 -2.37 -14.98
CA ILE A 312 2.69 -1.74 -15.47
C ILE A 312 3.06 -0.65 -16.50
N LYS A 313 2.15 -0.39 -17.44
CA LYS A 313 2.28 0.66 -18.46
C LYS A 313 2.04 2.04 -17.88
N ASP A 314 1.05 2.13 -17.00
CA ASP A 314 0.57 3.32 -16.31
C ASP A 314 -0.36 2.90 -15.14
N LEU A 315 -0.72 3.84 -14.26
CA LEU A 315 -1.65 3.58 -13.16
C LEU A 315 -3.06 3.21 -13.64
N GLY A 316 -3.45 3.63 -14.84
CA GLY A 316 -4.75 3.32 -15.44
C GLY A 316 -4.90 1.82 -15.69
N GLU A 317 -3.88 1.20 -16.27
CA GLU A 317 -3.82 -0.26 -16.44
C GLU A 317 -3.95 -1.00 -15.10
N LEU A 318 -3.22 -0.56 -14.07
CA LEU A 318 -3.32 -1.20 -12.75
C LEU A 318 -4.72 -1.04 -12.17
N SER A 319 -5.32 0.15 -12.30
CA SER A 319 -6.67 0.45 -11.84
C SER A 319 -7.71 -0.48 -12.45
N GLU A 320 -7.61 -0.77 -13.74
CA GLU A 320 -8.49 -1.73 -14.43
C GLU A 320 -8.29 -3.17 -13.91
N ARG A 321 -7.03 -3.60 -13.74
CA ARG A 321 -6.72 -4.97 -13.28
C ARG A 321 -7.25 -5.25 -11.87
N VAL A 322 -7.18 -4.26 -10.98
CA VAL A 322 -7.54 -4.41 -9.55
C VAL A 322 -8.93 -3.86 -9.20
N ARG A 323 -9.73 -3.46 -10.19
CA ARG A 323 -11.14 -3.09 -9.99
C ARG A 323 -11.97 -4.31 -9.56
N PRO A 324 -12.66 -4.27 -8.41
CA PRO A 324 -13.54 -5.37 -7.97
C PRO A 324 -14.60 -5.80 -8.99
#